data_AF-A0A9E4L6U8-F1
#
_entry.id   AF-A0A9E4L6U8-F1
#
_cell.length_a   1.000
_cell.length_b   1.000
_cell.length_c   1.000
_cell.angle_alpha   90.00
_cell.angle_beta   90.00
_cell.angle_gamma   90.00
#
_symmetry.space_group_name_H-M   'P 1'
#
loop_
_entity.id
_entity.type
_entity.pdbx_description
1 polymer ?
#
loop_
_entity_poly.entity_id
_entity_poly.type
_entity_poly.pdbx_seq_one_letter_code
_entity_poly.pdbx_strand_id
1 'polypeptide(L)'
;EVFLGHSITQQKNVSEQTAHKIDLEVRKIIDEAYGRARGILTDNLESLHRLANALLEYESLNGEEIAAVLKGEAVARPDDDEPVVTQGRRGTVPSSSRRKGKPPPDLEPHPQPGS
;
A
#
# COMPACT_ATOMS: atom_id res chain seq x y z
N GLU A 1 21.87 -25.70 44.28
CA GLU A 1 21.20 -24.43 44.59
C GLU A 1 22.01 -23.26 44.04
N VAL A 2 21.28 -22.28 43.47
CA VAL A 2 21.55 -20.86 43.19
C VAL A 2 22.99 -20.40 42.92
N PHE A 3 23.24 -19.85 41.71
CA PHE A 3 24.14 -18.71 41.51
C PHE A 3 23.58 -17.74 40.45
N LEU A 4 22.37 -17.26 40.71
CA LEU A 4 21.68 -16.20 39.94
C LEU A 4 22.11 -14.82 40.50
N GLY A 5 23.42 -14.54 40.52
CA GLY A 5 23.98 -13.43 41.31
C GLY A 5 24.96 -12.51 40.61
N HIS A 6 25.23 -12.68 39.30
CA HIS A 6 26.26 -11.88 38.62
C HIS A 6 25.76 -10.93 37.52
N SER A 7 24.44 -10.84 37.28
CA SER A 7 23.92 -10.08 36.14
C SER A 7 22.80 -9.08 36.46
N ILE A 8 22.46 -8.84 37.73
CA ILE A 8 21.34 -7.96 38.11
C ILE A 8 21.74 -6.69 38.88
N THR A 9 23.03 -6.46 39.14
CA THR A 9 23.47 -5.32 39.98
C THR A 9 24.76 -4.63 39.51
N GLN A 10 24.94 -4.44 38.21
CA GLN A 10 25.51 -3.15 37.81
C GLN A 10 24.38 -2.11 37.90
N GLN A 11 24.01 -1.75 39.13
CA GLN A 11 23.43 -0.43 39.34
C GLN A 11 24.46 0.56 38.81
N LYS A 12 24.07 1.27 37.75
CA LYS A 12 24.86 2.35 37.18
C LYS A 12 25.07 3.39 38.28
N ASN A 13 26.21 3.31 38.97
CA ASN A 13 26.68 4.34 39.89
C ASN A 13 27.15 5.57 39.07
N VAL A 14 26.27 6.08 38.23
CA VAL A 14 26.49 7.31 37.46
C VAL A 14 26.01 8.44 38.37
N SER A 15 26.89 9.39 38.68
CA SER A 15 26.48 10.54 39.49
C SER A 15 25.40 11.34 38.76
N GLU A 16 24.49 11.98 39.51
CA GLU A 16 23.47 12.91 38.98
C GLU A 16 24.06 13.90 37.97
N GLN A 17 25.24 14.45 38.27
CA GLN A 17 25.94 15.37 37.37
C GLN A 17 26.35 14.72 36.05
N THR A 18 26.75 13.44 36.08
CA THR A 18 27.13 12.69 34.88
C THR A 18 25.90 12.28 34.07
N ALA A 19 24.82 11.85 34.74
CA ALA A 19 23.54 11.56 34.10
C ALA A 19 22.99 12.81 33.39
N HIS A 20 23.02 13.97 34.05
CA HIS A 20 22.61 15.24 33.46
C HIS A 20 23.41 15.61 32.22
N LYS A 21 24.74 15.40 32.23
CA LYS A 21 25.59 15.63 31.05
C LYS A 21 25.21 14.70 29.90
N ILE A 22 24.90 13.44 30.18
CA ILE A 22 24.46 12.48 29.16
C ILE A 22 23.15 12.96 28.52
N ASP A 23 22.17 13.35 29.32
CA ASP A 23 20.87 13.82 28.81
C ASP A 23 21.00 15.06 27.93
N LEU A 24 21.89 15.99 28.30
CA LEU A 24 22.18 17.17 27.48
C LEU A 24 22.78 16.81 26.12
N GLU A 25 23.75 15.89 26.08
CA GLU A 25 24.35 15.45 24.82
C GLU A 25 23.35 14.67 23.96
N VAL A 26 22.51 13.83 24.57
CA VAL A 26 21.43 13.12 23.85
C VAL A 26 20.48 14.12 23.20
N ARG A 27 20.03 15.14 23.94
CA ARG A 27 19.18 16.20 23.40
C ARG A 27 19.86 16.92 22.24
N LYS A 28 21.11 17.32 22.41
CA LYS A 28 21.89 18.00 21.37
C LYS A 28 21.97 17.17 20.08
N ILE A 29 22.25 15.87 20.19
CA ILE A 29 22.31 14.96 19.03
C ILE A 29 20.95 14.91 18.30
N ILE A 30 19.85 14.82 19.06
CA ILE A 30 18.50 14.77 18.49
C ILE A 30 18.17 16.09 17.80
N ASP A 31 18.43 17.23 18.44
CA ASP A 31 18.14 18.56 17.88
C ASP A 31 18.95 18.82 16.61
N GLU A 32 20.24 18.44 16.58
CA GLU A 32 21.09 18.52 15.39
C GLU A 32 20.58 17.60 14.27
N ALA A 33 20.20 16.35 14.58
CA ALA A 33 19.67 15.43 13.60
C ALA A 33 18.34 15.92 13.01
N TYR A 34 17.44 16.45 13.86
CA TYR A 34 16.18 17.04 13.45
C TYR A 34 16.42 18.27 12.55
N GLY A 35 17.32 19.17 12.97
CA GLY A 35 17.69 20.35 12.19
C GLY A 35 18.21 19.98 10.81
N ARG A 36 19.11 18.99 10.73
CA ARG A 36 19.62 18.48 9.44
C ARG A 36 18.52 17.86 8.59
N ALA A 37 17.68 17.00 9.15
CA ALA A 37 16.59 16.37 8.42
C ALA A 37 15.59 17.40 7.87
N ARG A 38 15.19 18.36 8.71
CA ARG A 38 14.33 19.48 8.31
C ARG A 38 14.97 20.31 7.21
N GLY A 39 16.25 20.66 7.34
CA GLY A 39 17.00 21.39 6.32
C GLY A 39 16.99 20.67 4.97
N ILE A 40 17.33 19.37 4.95
CA ILE A 40 17.30 18.55 3.73
C ILE A 40 15.91 18.57 3.09
N LEU A 41 14.84 18.41 3.89
CA LEU A 41 13.47 18.41 3.37
C LEU A 41 13.05 19.78 2.83
N THR A 42 13.42 20.87 3.51
CA THR A 42 13.06 22.24 3.07
C THR A 42 13.86 22.68 1.85
N ASP A 43 15.13 22.28 1.74
CA ASP A 43 15.98 22.61 0.60
C ASP A 43 15.52 21.86 -0.66
N ASN A 44 14.89 20.70 -0.49
CA ASN A 44 14.36 19.85 -1.55
C ASN A 44 12.82 19.85 -1.60
N LEU A 45 12.19 20.97 -1.25
CA LEU A 45 10.73 21.07 -1.09
C LEU A 45 9.96 20.70 -2.36
N GLU A 46 10.51 21.02 -3.53
CA GLU A 46 9.91 20.65 -4.81
C GLU A 46 9.89 19.13 -5.01
N SER A 47 11.01 18.45 -4.76
CA SER A 47 11.11 16.99 -4.81
C SER A 47 10.21 16.32 -3.78
N LEU A 48 10.08 16.92 -2.58
CA LEU A 48 9.16 16.46 -1.55
C LEU A 48 7.70 16.52 -2.03
N HIS A 49 7.28 17.63 -2.65
CA HIS A 49 5.94 17.76 -3.21
C HIS A 49 5.71 16.78 -4.37
N ARG A 50 6.72 16.55 -5.23
CA ARG A 50 6.62 15.54 -6.29
C ARG A 50 6.38 14.14 -5.72
N LEU A 51 7.13 13.73 -4.71
CA LEU A 51 6.93 12.44 -4.03
C LEU A 51 5.55 12.36 -3.35
N ALA A 52 5.11 13.43 -2.69
CA ALA A 52 3.79 13.46 -2.06
C ALA A 52 2.66 13.29 -3.09
N ASN A 53 2.73 13.99 -4.21
CA ASN A 53 1.75 13.87 -5.29
C ASN A 53 1.76 12.46 -5.91
N ALA A 54 2.94 11.90 -6.16
CA ALA A 54 3.04 10.52 -6.66
C ALA A 54 2.44 9.50 -5.67
N LEU A 55 2.63 9.67 -4.37
CA LEU A 55 2.00 8.80 -3.36
C LEU A 55 0.47 8.98 -3.28
N LEU A 56 -0.07 10.16 -3.59
CA LEU A 56 -1.52 10.36 -3.67
C LEU A 56 -2.13 9.64 -4.89
N GLU A 57 -1.39 9.53 -5.99
CA GLU A 57 -1.82 8.86 -7.21
C GLU A 57 -1.66 7.33 -7.11
N TYR A 58 -0.54 6.86 -6.57
CA TYR A 58 -0.12 5.46 -6.63
C TYR A 58 -0.16 4.70 -5.30
N GLU A 59 -0.52 5.36 -4.19
CA GLU A 59 -0.60 4.88 -2.80
C GLU A 59 0.73 4.42 -2.17
N SER A 60 1.57 3.72 -2.94
CA SER A 60 2.87 3.19 -2.54
C SER A 60 3.86 3.40 -3.68
N LEU A 61 5.14 3.58 -3.36
CA LEU A 61 6.22 3.66 -4.35
C LEU A 61 7.35 2.72 -3.96
N ASN A 62 7.94 2.04 -4.93
CA ASN A 62 9.16 1.27 -4.77
C ASN A 62 10.41 2.16 -4.93
N GLY A 63 11.60 1.61 -4.63
CA GLY A 63 12.84 2.39 -4.67
C GLY A 63 13.22 2.97 -6.03
N GLU A 64 12.91 2.26 -7.12
CA GLU A 64 13.19 2.72 -8.49
C GLU A 64 12.25 3.87 -8.88
N GLU A 65 10.96 3.74 -8.54
CA GLU A 65 9.93 4.77 -8.73
C GLU A 65 10.28 6.05 -7.95
N ILE A 66 10.72 5.92 -6.69
CA ILE A 66 11.17 7.07 -5.89
C ILE A 66 12.34 7.77 -6.59
N ALA A 67 13.33 7.03 -7.08
CA ALA A 67 14.48 7.60 -7.77
C ALA A 67 14.07 8.33 -9.07
N ALA A 68 13.11 7.79 -9.82
CA ALA A 68 12.55 8.42 -11.01
C ALA A 68 11.85 9.74 -10.65
N VAL A 69 10.95 9.74 -9.66
CA VAL A 69 10.22 10.95 -9.22
C VAL A 69 11.17 12.04 -8.71
N LEU A 70 12.23 11.66 -7.99
CA LEU A 70 13.27 12.59 -7.55
C LEU A 70 14.02 13.24 -8.73
N LYS A 71 14.23 12.51 -9.83
CA LYS A 71 14.79 13.05 -11.09
C LYS A 71 13.78 13.87 -11.91
N GLY A 72 12.50 13.86 -11.53
CA GLY A 72 11.42 14.53 -12.27
C GLY A 72 10.82 13.68 -13.38
N GLU A 73 11.09 12.37 -13.37
CA GLU A 73 10.51 11.40 -14.30
C GLU A 73 9.15 10.92 -13.75
N ALA A 74 8.27 10.46 -14.64
CA ALA A 74 6.98 9.88 -14.26
C ALA A 74 7.15 8.46 -13.69
N VAL A 75 6.24 8.07 -12.81
CA VAL A 75 6.13 6.68 -12.34
C VAL A 75 5.54 5.86 -13.49
N ALA A 76 6.27 4.84 -13.94
CA ALA A 76 5.83 3.98 -15.04
C ALA A 76 5.28 2.67 -14.48
N ARG A 77 3.96 2.49 -14.46
CA ARG A 77 3.34 1.19 -14.20
C ARG A 77 2.64 0.66 -15.45
N PRO A 78 2.82 -0.63 -15.78
CA PRO A 78 2.18 -1.22 -16.93
C PRO A 78 0.65 -1.38 -16.81
N ASP A 79 0.08 -1.21 -15.61
CA ASP A 79 -1.35 -1.45 -15.34
C ASP A 79 -2.20 -0.17 -15.24
N ASP A 80 -1.62 1.03 -15.40
CA ASP A 80 -2.33 2.31 -15.28
C ASP A 80 -3.24 2.65 -16.49
N ASP A 81 -3.19 1.82 -17.55
CA ASP A 81 -4.00 1.95 -18.78
C ASP A 81 -5.31 1.12 -18.76
N GLU A 82 -5.74 0.57 -17.62
CA GLU A 82 -7.08 0.00 -17.49
C GLU A 82 -8.08 1.11 -17.13
N PRO A 83 -8.94 1.58 -18.06
CA PRO A 83 -10.00 2.51 -17.70
C PRO A 83 -10.87 1.84 -16.66
N VAL A 84 -11.03 2.47 -15.49
CA VAL A 84 -11.97 2.04 -14.46
C VAL A 84 -13.38 2.10 -15.07
N VAL A 85 -13.81 0.99 -15.67
CA VAL A 85 -15.19 0.82 -16.11
C VAL A 85 -16.00 0.70 -14.84
N THR A 86 -16.58 1.82 -14.38
CA THR A 86 -17.72 1.80 -13.47
C THR A 86 -18.85 1.06 -14.20
N GLN A 87 -18.83 -0.28 -14.13
CA GLN A 87 -19.96 -1.10 -14.50
C GLN A 87 -21.00 -0.87 -13.41
N GLY A 88 -21.88 0.10 -13.68
CA GLY A 88 -23.07 0.33 -12.89
C GLY A 88 -23.76 -1.00 -12.59
N ARG A 89 -24.09 -1.20 -11.32
CA ARG A 89 -24.87 -2.34 -10.79
C ARG A 89 -25.95 -2.76 -11.80
N ARG A 90 -25.69 -3.81 -12.58
CA ARG A 90 -26.72 -4.45 -13.39
C ARG A 90 -27.53 -5.33 -12.46
N GLY A 91 -28.73 -4.88 -12.14
CA GLY A 91 -29.74 -5.68 -11.43
C GLY A 91 -29.98 -7.01 -12.14
N THR A 92 -30.16 -8.05 -11.34
CA THR A 92 -30.34 -9.46 -11.73
C THR A 92 -31.75 -9.74 -12.26
N VAL A 93 -32.18 -9.06 -13.32
CA VAL A 93 -33.46 -9.37 -13.97
C VAL A 93 -33.24 -9.90 -15.39
N PRO A 94 -33.74 -11.10 -15.74
CA PRO A 94 -33.69 -11.60 -17.10
C PRO A 94 -34.74 -10.87 -17.94
N SER A 95 -34.30 -10.20 -19.01
CA SER A 95 -35.16 -9.56 -19.99
C SER A 95 -35.82 -10.62 -20.88
N SER A 96 -37.09 -10.94 -20.60
CA SER A 96 -37.92 -11.72 -21.53
C SER A 96 -38.40 -10.83 -22.68
N SER A 97 -37.84 -11.03 -23.88
CA SER A 97 -38.44 -10.54 -25.12
C SER A 97 -38.16 -11.50 -26.29
N ARG A 98 -39.12 -12.41 -26.49
CA ARG A 98 -39.72 -12.83 -27.77
C ARG A 98 -38.84 -12.66 -29.02
N ARG A 99 -38.32 -13.76 -29.57
CA ARG A 99 -38.00 -13.88 -31.00
C ARG A 99 -38.62 -15.15 -31.61
N LYS A 100 -39.17 -14.93 -32.80
CA LYS A 100 -40.02 -15.77 -33.65
C LYS A 100 -39.13 -16.74 -34.44
N GLY A 101 -39.40 -18.04 -34.38
CA GLY A 101 -38.70 -19.09 -35.16
C GLY A 101 -39.61 -20.32 -35.36
N LYS A 102 -39.63 -20.87 -36.58
CA LYS A 102 -40.53 -21.90 -37.14
C LYS A 102 -40.72 -23.18 -36.28
N PRO A 103 -41.88 -23.86 -36.36
CA PRO A 103 -42.08 -25.17 -35.71
C PRO A 103 -41.38 -26.30 -36.50
N PRO A 104 -40.89 -27.36 -35.82
CA PRO A 104 -40.31 -28.55 -36.45
C PRO A 104 -41.38 -29.55 -36.95
N PRO A 105 -41.05 -30.43 -37.91
CA PRO A 105 -42.00 -31.37 -38.51
C PRO A 105 -42.18 -32.65 -37.68
N ASP A 106 -43.44 -33.07 -37.60
CA ASP A 106 -44.00 -34.42 -37.49
C ASP A 106 -43.39 -35.43 -36.49
N LEU A 107 -44.09 -35.64 -35.37
CA LEU A 107 -43.92 -36.77 -34.46
C LEU A 107 -45.21 -37.60 -34.50
N GLU A 108 -45.31 -38.57 -35.41
CA GLU A 108 -46.32 -39.61 -35.32
C GLU A 108 -45.92 -40.65 -34.23
N PRO A 109 -46.80 -40.97 -33.27
CA PRO A 109 -46.50 -41.95 -32.23
C PRO A 109 -46.75 -43.38 -32.74
N HIS A 110 -45.71 -44.20 -32.83
CA HIS A 110 -45.86 -45.64 -33.04
C HIS A 110 -46.25 -46.34 -31.72
N PRO A 111 -47.27 -47.23 -31.72
CA PRO A 111 -47.61 -48.03 -30.55
C PRO A 111 -46.60 -49.17 -30.36
N GLN A 112 -46.13 -49.38 -29.13
CA GLN A 112 -45.37 -50.59 -28.76
C GLN A 112 -46.34 -51.74 -28.46
N PRO A 113 -46.17 -52.94 -29.05
CA PRO A 113 -46.91 -54.11 -28.64
C PRO A 113 -46.28 -54.74 -27.40
N GLY A 114 -47.11 -55.04 -26.41
CA GLY A 114 -46.71 -55.74 -25.20
C GLY A 114 -46.41 -57.22 -25.44
N SER A 115 -45.44 -57.72 -24.66
CA SER A 115 -45.36 -59.05 -24.05
C SER A 115 -44.30 -58.98 -22.95
#